data_AF-A0A6J6VWR6-F1
#
_entry.id   AF-A0A6J6VWR6-F1
#
_cell.length_a   1.000
_cell.length_b   1.000
_cell.length_c   1.000
_cell.angle_alpha   90.00
_cell.angle_beta   90.00
_cell.angle_gamma   90.00
#
_symmetry.space_group_name_H-M   'P 1'
#
loop_
_entity.id
_entity.type
_entity.pdbx_description
1 polymer ?
#
loop_
_entity_poly.entity_id
_entity_poly.type
_entity_poly.pdbx_seq_one_letter_code
_entity_poly.pdbx_strand_id
1 'polypeptide(L)'
;MDTSTPSTPIRPWQRVSREIDLPVPTAIWVLTAHVLTILVPLVQVAVVNQHYTYLSNVLDKPELLYVSAGLFLVASVCESAQNTLDRWYLTGVPPSLLDWLFSSMIVYGLALQVLSAVGNTAWTWPATLAVATLFPIAYLLGLPTPPIQAVLGLAAGVVIYQALNQPVVFFSLVTVFMTLFFLDILLKTKQQVMHGFTTLVNAFSVVALCAAIIWAANDAKGMSWPVLIGIAVVIVGGLLGLRPQLLKLPETPRAKEPNPS
;
A
#
# COMPACT_ATOMS: atom_id res chain seq x y z
N MET A 1 -10.97 33.34 -49.46
CA MET A 1 -10.40 33.94 -48.24
C MET A 1 -10.58 32.93 -47.14
N ASP A 2 -9.48 32.30 -46.76
CA ASP A 2 -9.43 31.28 -45.72
C ASP A 2 -9.53 31.99 -44.36
N THR A 3 -10.67 31.83 -43.68
CA THR A 3 -10.92 32.42 -42.36
C THR A 3 -10.62 31.38 -41.29
N SER A 4 -9.37 30.90 -41.27
CA SER A 4 -8.90 30.13 -40.14
C SER A 4 -8.74 31.06 -38.95
N THR A 5 -9.71 31.02 -38.03
CA THR A 5 -9.57 31.59 -36.69
C THR A 5 -8.24 31.08 -36.09
N PRO A 6 -7.37 31.97 -35.57
CA PRO A 6 -6.14 31.53 -34.93
C PRO A 6 -6.51 30.60 -33.79
N SER A 7 -6.08 29.34 -33.86
CA SER A 7 -6.26 28.42 -32.74
C SER A 7 -5.42 28.95 -31.59
N THR A 8 -6.09 29.41 -30.53
CA THR A 8 -5.42 29.88 -29.33
C THR A 8 -4.51 28.76 -28.85
N PRO A 9 -3.18 28.97 -28.75
CA PRO A 9 -2.27 27.90 -28.37
C PRO A 9 -2.66 27.40 -26.97
N ILE A 10 -3.22 26.19 -26.93
CA ILE A 10 -3.59 25.51 -25.69
C ILE A 10 -2.30 25.26 -24.93
N ARG A 11 -2.19 25.83 -23.74
CA ARG A 11 -1.00 25.63 -22.92
C ARG A 11 -0.90 24.15 -22.53
N PRO A 12 0.30 23.56 -22.43
CA PRO A 12 0.46 22.13 -22.12
C PRO A 12 -0.34 21.66 -20.89
N TRP A 13 -0.41 22.47 -19.83
CA TRP A 13 -1.17 22.16 -18.62
C TRP A 13 -2.69 22.10 -18.83
N GLN A 14 -3.24 22.85 -19.79
CA GLN A 14 -4.67 22.79 -20.14
C GLN A 14 -5.04 21.49 -20.87
N ARG A 15 -4.09 20.91 -21.61
CA ARG A 15 -4.26 19.60 -22.24
C ARG A 15 -4.24 18.51 -21.18
N VAL A 16 -3.26 18.54 -20.28
CA VAL A 16 -3.16 17.59 -19.15
C VAL A 16 -4.38 17.66 -18.24
N SER A 17 -4.91 18.86 -17.93
CA SER A 17 -6.10 18.98 -17.07
C SER A 17 -7.36 18.37 -17.68
N ARG A 18 -7.42 18.22 -19.01
CA ARG A 18 -8.55 17.58 -19.71
C ARG A 18 -8.48 16.04 -19.64
N GLU A 19 -7.32 15.49 -19.27
CA GLU A 19 -7.11 14.05 -19.07
C GLU A 19 -7.41 13.61 -17.63
N ILE A 20 -7.62 14.57 -16.72
CA ILE A 20 -7.91 14.31 -15.30
C ILE A 20 -9.44 14.31 -15.10
N ASP A 21 -10.01 13.13 -14.89
CA ASP A 21 -11.45 12.95 -14.66
C ASP A 21 -11.91 13.30 -13.23
N LEU A 22 -10.98 13.67 -12.35
CA LEU A 22 -11.24 14.02 -10.94
C LEU A 22 -11.17 15.53 -10.68
N PRO A 23 -11.95 16.05 -9.71
CA PRO A 23 -11.75 17.41 -9.21
C PRO A 23 -10.31 17.58 -8.75
N VAL A 24 -9.70 18.73 -9.08
CA VAL A 24 -8.27 18.99 -8.83
C VAL A 24 -7.83 18.67 -7.39
N PRO A 25 -8.56 19.07 -6.33
CA PRO A 25 -8.14 18.73 -4.95
C PRO A 25 -8.08 17.23 -4.70
N THR A 26 -9.05 16.48 -5.22
CA THR A 26 -9.12 15.03 -5.09
C THR A 26 -8.02 14.35 -5.90
N ALA A 27 -7.75 14.84 -7.12
CA ALA A 27 -6.66 14.35 -7.95
C ALA A 27 -5.30 14.55 -7.26
N ILE A 28 -5.04 15.73 -6.69
CA ILE A 28 -3.82 16.02 -5.93
C ILE A 28 -3.69 15.09 -4.72
N TRP A 29 -4.78 14.87 -3.98
CA TRP A 29 -4.79 13.96 -2.83
C TRP A 29 -4.42 12.53 -3.21
N VAL A 30 -5.10 11.96 -4.20
CA VAL A 30 -4.84 10.58 -4.67
C VAL A 30 -3.44 10.46 -5.25
N LEU A 31 -2.99 11.43 -6.06
CA LEU A 31 -1.62 11.45 -6.59
C LEU A 31 -0.58 11.52 -5.46
N THR A 32 -0.81 12.35 -4.45
CA THR A 32 0.09 12.46 -3.29
C THR A 32 0.17 11.12 -2.54
N ALA A 33 -0.95 10.44 -2.35
CA ALA A 33 -0.96 9.11 -1.73
C ALA A 33 -0.10 8.12 -2.52
N HIS A 34 -0.25 8.04 -3.85
CA HIS A 34 0.58 7.17 -4.70
C HIS A 34 2.06 7.56 -4.70
N VAL A 35 2.39 8.84 -4.74
CA VAL A 35 3.79 9.28 -4.65
C VAL A 35 4.40 8.83 -3.32
N LEU A 36 3.66 8.95 -2.22
CA LEU A 36 4.13 8.49 -0.91
C LEU A 36 4.31 6.96 -0.87
N THR A 37 3.39 6.17 -1.46
CA THR A 37 3.55 4.71 -1.50
C THR A 37 4.75 4.26 -2.34
N ILE A 38 5.16 5.03 -3.36
CA ILE A 38 6.39 4.78 -4.11
C ILE A 38 7.65 5.16 -3.31
N LEU A 39 7.60 6.27 -2.56
CA LEU A 39 8.76 6.76 -1.80
C LEU A 39 9.04 5.92 -0.55
N VAL A 40 8.02 5.38 0.12
CA VAL A 40 8.18 4.65 1.38
C VAL A 40 9.07 3.40 1.25
N PRO A 41 8.96 2.56 0.20
CA PRO A 41 9.90 1.46 -0.03
C PRO A 41 11.36 1.93 -0.23
N LEU A 42 11.59 3.12 -0.80
CA LEU A 42 12.94 3.69 -0.90
C LEU A 42 13.49 4.06 0.48
N VAL A 43 12.63 4.54 1.39
CA VAL A 43 13.00 4.76 2.79
C VAL A 43 13.37 3.43 3.45
N GLN A 44 12.64 2.34 3.18
CA GLN A 44 13.03 1.00 3.65
C GLN A 44 14.42 0.60 3.17
N VAL A 45 14.74 0.80 1.89
CA VAL A 45 16.10 0.55 1.37
C VAL A 45 17.15 1.36 2.15
N ALA A 46 16.92 2.65 2.36
CA ALA A 46 17.84 3.50 3.09
C ALA A 46 18.04 3.04 4.55
N VAL A 47 16.96 2.69 5.25
CA VAL A 47 16.99 2.22 6.64
C VAL A 47 17.71 0.87 6.76
N VAL A 48 17.42 -0.08 5.86
CA VAL A 48 18.12 -1.38 5.83
C VAL A 48 19.60 -1.17 5.57
N ASN A 49 19.99 -0.28 4.66
CA ASN A 49 21.39 0.03 4.38
C ASN A 49 22.11 0.69 5.56
N GLN A 50 21.47 1.66 6.20
CA GLN A 50 22.03 2.36 7.36
C GLN A 50 22.26 1.41 8.55
N HIS A 51 21.41 0.40 8.72
CA HIS A 51 21.44 -0.52 9.85
C HIS A 51 21.85 -1.95 9.47
N TYR A 52 22.48 -2.15 8.30
CA TYR A 52 22.75 -3.47 7.74
C TYR A 52 23.61 -4.37 8.64
N THR A 53 24.63 -3.80 9.31
CA THR A 53 25.48 -4.53 10.26
C THR A 53 24.67 -5.07 11.44
N TYR A 54 23.77 -4.26 11.98
CA TYR A 54 22.87 -4.70 13.05
C TYR A 54 21.94 -5.80 12.55
N LEU A 55 21.30 -5.59 11.40
CA LEU A 55 20.37 -6.54 10.80
C LEU A 55 21.03 -7.89 10.50
N SER A 56 22.27 -7.89 10.03
CA SER A 56 23.06 -9.11 9.81
C SER A 56 23.33 -9.94 11.07
N ASN A 57 23.20 -9.35 12.25
CA ASN A 57 23.37 -10.05 13.52
C ASN A 57 22.05 -10.64 14.06
N VAL A 58 20.90 -10.13 13.62
CA VAL A 58 19.59 -10.49 14.19
C VAL A 58 18.64 -11.14 13.17
N LEU A 59 18.97 -11.09 11.88
CA LEU A 59 18.21 -11.69 10.78
C LEU A 59 19.04 -12.74 10.05
N ASP A 60 18.37 -13.77 9.54
CA ASP A 60 18.98 -14.86 8.76
C ASP A 60 19.47 -14.42 7.38
N LYS A 61 18.70 -13.56 6.70
CA LYS A 61 18.89 -13.09 5.31
C LYS A 61 18.45 -11.62 5.16
N PRO A 62 19.13 -10.65 5.80
CA PRO A 62 18.73 -9.24 5.80
C PRO A 62 18.64 -8.63 4.39
N GLU A 63 19.40 -9.14 3.42
CA GLU A 63 19.37 -8.72 2.02
C GLU A 63 17.99 -8.87 1.36
N LEU A 64 17.16 -9.81 1.85
CA LEU A 64 15.80 -10.01 1.33
C LEU A 64 14.87 -8.84 1.67
N LEU A 65 15.22 -8.00 2.66
CA LEU A 65 14.49 -6.75 2.92
C LEU A 65 14.68 -5.72 1.81
N TYR A 66 15.82 -5.71 1.09
CA TYR A 66 15.98 -4.87 -0.11
C TYR A 66 15.09 -5.35 -1.24
N VAL A 67 15.05 -6.66 -1.45
CA VAL A 67 14.23 -7.27 -2.51
C VAL A 67 12.75 -7.05 -2.20
N SER A 68 12.32 -7.22 -0.94
CA SER A 68 10.98 -6.89 -0.45
C SER A 68 10.59 -5.44 -0.77
N ALA A 69 11.47 -4.48 -0.46
CA ALA A 69 11.25 -3.07 -0.81
C ALA A 69 11.12 -2.86 -2.33
N GLY A 70 11.97 -3.53 -3.13
CA GLY A 70 11.88 -3.50 -4.59
C GLY A 70 10.52 -4.00 -5.11
N LEU A 71 10.00 -5.10 -4.55
CA LEU A 71 8.68 -5.61 -4.90
C LEU A 71 7.56 -4.63 -4.52
N PHE A 72 7.63 -4.00 -3.34
CA PHE A 72 6.64 -2.99 -2.94
C PHE A 72 6.69 -1.72 -3.81
N LEU A 73 7.88 -1.32 -4.26
CA LEU A 73 8.04 -0.22 -5.19
C LEU A 73 7.37 -0.55 -6.54
N VAL A 74 7.65 -1.73 -7.10
CA VAL A 74 7.02 -2.19 -8.35
C VAL A 74 5.50 -2.31 -8.17
N ALA A 75 5.04 -2.86 -7.04
CA ALA A 75 3.63 -2.95 -6.72
C ALA A 75 2.95 -1.56 -6.74
N SER A 76 3.55 -0.57 -6.08
CA SER A 76 3.01 0.80 -6.02
C SER A 76 2.93 1.45 -7.41
N VAL A 77 3.89 1.15 -8.30
CA VAL A 77 3.84 1.58 -9.71
C VAL A 77 2.70 0.88 -10.46
N CYS A 78 2.51 -0.44 -10.27
CA CYS A 78 1.40 -1.18 -10.86
C CYS A 78 0.04 -0.63 -10.41
N GLU A 79 -0.15 -0.35 -9.11
CA GLU A 79 -1.37 0.26 -8.56
C GLU A 79 -1.63 1.64 -9.17
N SER A 80 -0.59 2.47 -9.27
CA SER A 80 -0.68 3.82 -9.86
C SER A 80 -1.04 3.76 -11.36
N ALA A 81 -0.42 2.83 -12.09
CA ALA A 81 -0.69 2.61 -13.51
C ALA A 81 -2.11 2.07 -13.73
N GLN A 82 -2.55 1.11 -12.91
CA GLN A 82 -3.91 0.55 -12.96
C GLN A 82 -4.96 1.65 -12.76
N ASN A 83 -4.74 2.52 -11.78
CA ASN A 83 -5.64 3.63 -11.52
C ASN A 83 -5.72 4.63 -12.67
N THR A 84 -4.62 4.85 -13.38
CA THR A 84 -4.58 5.79 -14.52
C THR A 84 -5.15 5.16 -15.80
N LEU A 85 -4.76 3.92 -16.11
CA LEU A 85 -5.06 3.25 -17.39
C LEU A 85 -6.43 2.56 -17.37
N ASP A 86 -6.72 1.80 -16.32
CA ASP A 86 -7.96 1.00 -16.23
C ASP A 86 -9.12 1.81 -15.63
N ARG A 87 -8.83 3.05 -15.20
CA ARG A 87 -9.74 3.90 -14.42
C ARG A 87 -10.41 3.10 -13.32
N TRP A 88 -9.65 2.21 -12.68
CA TRP A 88 -10.17 1.19 -11.76
C TRP A 88 -11.05 1.80 -10.67
N TYR A 89 -10.66 2.99 -10.20
CA TYR A 89 -11.42 3.74 -9.22
C TYR A 89 -12.82 4.19 -9.68
N LEU A 90 -13.10 4.25 -10.99
CA LEU A 90 -14.41 4.55 -11.58
C LEU A 90 -15.19 3.29 -11.98
N THR A 91 -14.48 2.27 -12.46
CA THR A 91 -15.08 1.09 -13.09
C THR A 91 -15.31 -0.03 -12.10
N GLY A 92 -14.48 -0.12 -11.05
CA GLY A 92 -14.54 -1.18 -10.04
C GLY A 92 -14.37 -2.57 -10.63
N VAL A 93 -13.67 -2.71 -11.77
CA VAL A 93 -13.50 -3.99 -12.48
C VAL A 93 -12.12 -4.58 -12.17
N PRO A 94 -12.00 -5.44 -11.15
CA PRO A 94 -11.06 -6.54 -11.17
C PRO A 94 -11.64 -7.69 -12.02
N PRO A 95 -10.81 -8.59 -12.56
CA PRO A 95 -9.35 -8.59 -12.50
C PRO A 95 -8.68 -7.91 -13.71
N SER A 96 -7.64 -7.11 -13.48
CA SER A 96 -6.71 -6.65 -14.53
C SER A 96 -5.29 -7.19 -14.28
N LEU A 97 -4.44 -7.18 -15.31
CA LEU A 97 -3.04 -7.63 -15.19
C LEU A 97 -2.28 -6.79 -14.14
N LEU A 98 -2.55 -5.48 -14.08
CA LEU A 98 -1.88 -4.58 -13.15
C LEU A 98 -2.32 -4.83 -11.71
N ASP A 99 -3.60 -5.15 -11.48
CA ASP A 99 -4.12 -5.54 -10.16
C ASP A 99 -3.49 -6.84 -9.66
N TRP A 100 -3.42 -7.83 -10.56
CA TRP A 100 -2.78 -9.11 -10.28
C TRP A 100 -1.29 -8.93 -9.95
N LEU A 101 -0.57 -8.12 -10.72
CA LEU A 101 0.84 -7.80 -10.47
C LEU A 101 1.01 -7.07 -9.15
N PHE A 102 0.26 -5.99 -8.91
CA PHE A 102 0.28 -5.24 -7.66
C PHE A 102 0.11 -6.17 -6.46
N SER A 103 -1.00 -6.91 -6.44
CA SER A 103 -1.37 -7.76 -5.32
C SER A 103 -0.36 -8.90 -5.10
N SER A 104 0.11 -9.52 -6.18
CA SER A 104 1.11 -10.59 -6.09
C SER A 104 2.45 -10.09 -5.56
N MET A 105 2.92 -8.93 -6.02
CA MET A 105 4.19 -8.34 -5.56
C MET A 105 4.14 -7.94 -4.09
N ILE A 106 3.00 -7.46 -3.58
CA ILE A 106 2.81 -7.26 -2.14
C ILE A 106 2.99 -8.58 -1.37
N VAL A 107 2.37 -9.66 -1.83
CA VAL A 107 2.43 -10.96 -1.16
C VAL A 107 3.83 -11.57 -1.19
N TYR A 108 4.52 -11.51 -2.33
CA TYR A 108 5.93 -11.91 -2.40
C TYR A 108 6.82 -11.01 -1.54
N GLY A 109 6.54 -9.71 -1.46
CA GLY A 109 7.26 -8.79 -0.58
C GLY A 109 7.13 -9.18 0.90
N LEU A 110 5.94 -9.57 1.35
CA LEU A 110 5.72 -10.10 2.72
C LEU A 110 6.43 -11.43 2.93
N ALA A 111 6.38 -12.33 1.95
CA ALA A 111 7.10 -13.60 1.97
C ALA A 111 8.61 -13.42 2.13
N LEU A 112 9.19 -12.42 1.46
CA LEU A 112 10.60 -12.07 1.61
C LEU A 112 10.93 -11.50 3.00
N GLN A 113 10.01 -10.78 3.64
CA GLN A 113 10.20 -10.37 5.04
C GLN A 113 10.24 -11.59 5.98
N VAL A 114 9.37 -12.58 5.77
CA VAL A 114 9.44 -13.85 6.52
C VAL A 114 10.80 -14.51 6.34
N LEU A 115 11.24 -14.70 5.10
CA LEU A 115 12.52 -15.33 4.79
C LEU A 115 13.72 -14.51 5.26
N SER A 116 13.60 -13.19 5.39
CA SER A 116 14.67 -12.37 5.95
C SER A 116 14.96 -12.75 7.40
N ALA A 117 13.94 -13.08 8.19
CA ALA A 117 14.07 -13.41 9.61
C ALA A 117 14.38 -14.88 9.86
N VAL A 118 13.78 -15.81 9.10
CA VAL A 118 13.85 -17.26 9.36
C VAL A 118 14.30 -18.09 8.14
N GLY A 119 15.03 -17.48 7.21
CA GLY A 119 15.46 -18.09 5.95
C GLY A 119 16.59 -19.12 6.03
N ASN A 120 17.23 -19.35 7.18
CA ASN A 120 18.28 -20.38 7.31
C ASN A 120 17.70 -21.78 7.55
N THR A 121 16.40 -21.92 7.80
CA THR A 121 15.75 -23.23 7.97
C THR A 121 15.35 -23.82 6.61
N ALA A 122 15.76 -25.06 6.33
CA ALA A 122 15.56 -25.69 5.01
C ALA A 122 14.09 -25.70 4.52
N TRP A 123 13.13 -25.83 5.44
CA TRP A 123 11.70 -25.89 5.11
C TRP A 123 11.03 -24.52 4.94
N THR A 124 11.62 -23.42 5.44
CA THR A 124 10.95 -22.12 5.42
C THR A 124 10.84 -21.55 4.02
N TRP A 125 11.87 -21.74 3.19
CA TRP A 125 11.85 -21.36 1.77
C TRP A 125 10.71 -21.98 0.97
N PRO A 126 10.64 -23.33 0.81
CA PRO A 126 9.60 -23.94 0.01
C PRO A 126 8.20 -23.68 0.59
N ALA A 127 8.02 -23.69 1.92
CA ALA A 127 6.73 -23.41 2.53
C ALA A 127 6.27 -21.97 2.27
N THR A 128 7.15 -20.98 2.49
CA THR A 128 6.82 -19.56 2.31
C THR A 128 6.54 -19.23 0.85
N LEU A 129 7.35 -19.74 -0.09
CA LEU A 129 7.14 -19.54 -1.52
C LEU A 129 5.88 -20.25 -2.03
N ALA A 130 5.56 -21.45 -1.51
CA ALA A 130 4.31 -22.12 -1.83
C ALA A 130 3.11 -21.27 -1.42
N VAL A 131 3.07 -20.79 -0.17
CA VAL A 131 1.99 -19.90 0.32
C VAL A 131 1.90 -18.62 -0.50
N ALA A 132 3.04 -18.00 -0.82
CA ALA A 132 3.06 -16.79 -1.64
C ALA A 132 2.52 -17.04 -3.06
N THR A 133 2.86 -18.18 -3.67
CA THR A 133 2.42 -18.57 -5.03
C THR A 133 0.96 -19.03 -5.07
N LEU A 134 0.40 -19.50 -3.94
CA LEU A 134 -1.03 -19.77 -3.85
C LEU A 134 -1.86 -18.51 -4.09
N PHE A 135 -1.35 -17.32 -3.75
CA PHE A 135 -2.06 -16.06 -3.98
C PHE A 135 -2.33 -15.78 -5.47
N PRO A 136 -1.32 -15.66 -6.37
CA PRO A 136 -1.59 -15.38 -7.78
C PRO A 136 -2.46 -16.45 -8.44
N ILE A 137 -2.34 -17.72 -8.02
CA ILE A 137 -3.20 -18.81 -8.52
C ILE A 137 -4.64 -18.59 -8.05
N ALA A 138 -4.86 -18.39 -6.74
CA ALA A 138 -6.18 -18.14 -6.18
C ALA A 138 -6.83 -16.92 -6.81
N TYR A 139 -6.06 -15.85 -7.02
CA TYR A 139 -6.51 -14.63 -7.67
C TYR A 139 -7.04 -14.90 -9.09
N LEU A 140 -6.26 -15.59 -9.93
CA LEU A 140 -6.65 -15.90 -11.30
C LEU A 140 -7.86 -16.84 -11.38
N LEU A 141 -8.04 -17.69 -10.37
CA LEU A 141 -9.18 -18.60 -10.24
C LEU A 141 -10.40 -17.95 -9.56
N GLY A 142 -10.32 -16.68 -9.16
CA GLY A 142 -11.41 -15.99 -8.45
C GLY A 142 -11.69 -16.55 -7.04
N LEU A 143 -10.71 -17.21 -6.43
CA LEU A 143 -10.80 -17.76 -5.08
C LEU A 143 -10.52 -16.68 -4.02
N PRO A 144 -10.96 -16.86 -2.76
CA PRO A 144 -10.69 -15.91 -1.68
C PRO A 144 -9.19 -15.75 -1.41
N THR A 145 -8.65 -14.59 -1.73
CA THR A 145 -7.24 -14.22 -1.50
C THR A 145 -6.91 -13.56 -0.14
N PRO A 146 -7.85 -12.88 0.58
CA PRO A 146 -7.52 -12.23 1.85
C PRO A 146 -6.89 -13.14 2.91
N PRO A 147 -7.31 -14.42 3.08
CA PRO A 147 -6.67 -15.32 4.04
C PRO A 147 -5.18 -15.55 3.76
N ILE A 148 -4.80 -15.67 2.49
CA ILE A 148 -3.39 -15.93 2.10
C ILE A 148 -2.51 -14.73 2.46
N GLN A 149 -2.98 -13.53 2.12
CA GLN A 149 -2.28 -12.29 2.46
C GLN A 149 -2.20 -12.08 3.99
N ALA A 150 -3.27 -12.40 4.73
CA ALA A 150 -3.29 -12.30 6.18
C ALA A 150 -2.30 -13.26 6.85
N VAL A 151 -2.20 -14.51 6.37
CA VAL A 151 -1.23 -15.50 6.88
C VAL A 151 0.20 -15.01 6.70
N LEU A 152 0.57 -14.52 5.52
CA LEU A 152 1.93 -14.01 5.28
C LEU A 152 2.21 -12.70 6.02
N GLY A 153 1.23 -11.80 6.10
CA GLY A 153 1.37 -10.56 6.88
C GLY A 153 1.57 -10.82 8.37
N LEU A 154 0.78 -11.73 8.95
CA LEU A 154 0.94 -12.16 10.34
C LEU A 154 2.27 -12.87 10.57
N ALA A 155 2.64 -13.80 9.69
CA ALA A 155 3.92 -14.50 9.78
C ALA A 155 5.08 -13.50 9.76
N ALA A 156 5.09 -12.56 8.82
CA ALA A 156 6.11 -11.50 8.74
C ALA A 156 6.17 -10.67 10.02
N GLY A 157 5.02 -10.21 10.52
CA GLY A 157 4.95 -9.46 11.77
C GLY A 157 5.51 -10.23 12.97
N VAL A 158 5.17 -11.51 13.10
CA VAL A 158 5.64 -12.36 14.21
C VAL A 158 7.14 -12.58 14.15
N VAL A 159 7.69 -13.00 13.00
CA VAL A 159 9.12 -13.33 12.91
C VAL A 159 10.00 -12.09 12.99
N ILE A 160 9.56 -10.96 12.41
CA ILE A 160 10.28 -9.69 12.56
C ILE A 160 10.18 -9.17 14.00
N TYR A 161 9.03 -9.31 14.66
CA TYR A 161 8.92 -8.97 16.08
C TYR A 161 9.87 -9.81 16.94
N GLN A 162 10.00 -11.11 16.67
CA GLN A 162 10.95 -11.97 17.38
C GLN A 162 12.40 -11.51 17.19
N ALA A 163 12.77 -11.06 16.00
CA ALA A 163 14.12 -10.59 15.70
C ALA A 163 14.43 -9.20 16.28
N LEU A 164 13.48 -8.25 16.19
CA LEU A 164 13.71 -6.85 16.54
C LEU A 164 13.20 -6.47 17.93
N ASN A 165 12.30 -7.26 18.51
CA ASN A 165 11.58 -6.99 19.76
C ASN A 165 10.87 -5.62 19.78
N GLN A 166 10.30 -5.20 18.64
CA GLN A 166 9.60 -3.93 18.50
C GLN A 166 8.13 -4.16 18.14
N PRO A 167 7.18 -3.95 19.08
CA PRO A 167 5.75 -4.22 18.86
C PRO A 167 5.16 -3.48 17.64
N VAL A 168 5.71 -2.32 17.27
CA VAL A 168 5.20 -1.48 16.17
C VAL A 168 5.03 -2.22 14.84
N VAL A 169 5.77 -3.31 14.59
CA VAL A 169 5.60 -4.12 13.36
C VAL A 169 4.18 -4.69 13.19
N PHE A 170 3.44 -4.88 14.29
CA PHE A 170 2.04 -5.28 14.28
C PHE A 170 1.07 -4.14 13.95
N PHE A 171 1.55 -2.90 13.78
CA PHE A 171 0.73 -1.82 13.25
C PHE A 171 0.20 -2.14 11.85
N SER A 172 0.87 -3.05 11.11
CA SER A 172 0.38 -3.65 9.87
C SER A 172 -1.05 -4.24 9.97
N LEU A 173 -1.45 -4.78 11.13
CA LEU A 173 -2.81 -5.29 11.35
C LEU A 173 -3.84 -4.15 11.40
N VAL A 174 -3.47 -3.03 12.01
CA VAL A 174 -4.30 -1.83 12.04
C VAL A 174 -4.42 -1.27 10.63
N THR A 175 -3.32 -1.20 9.88
CA THR A 175 -3.35 -0.67 8.51
C THR A 175 -4.16 -1.56 7.58
N VAL A 176 -4.11 -2.88 7.69
CA VAL A 176 -4.98 -3.79 6.92
C VAL A 176 -6.46 -3.52 7.21
N PHE A 177 -6.84 -3.34 8.48
CA PHE A 177 -8.20 -2.93 8.82
C PHE A 177 -8.57 -1.59 8.17
N MET A 178 -7.69 -0.59 8.25
CA MET A 178 -7.92 0.74 7.66
C MET A 178 -8.07 0.66 6.12
N THR A 179 -7.20 -0.10 5.44
CA THR A 179 -7.26 -0.33 3.99
C THR A 179 -8.62 -0.90 3.61
N LEU A 180 -9.07 -1.97 4.28
CA LEU A 180 -10.37 -2.59 4.01
C LEU A 180 -11.55 -1.67 4.35
N PHE A 181 -11.43 -0.89 5.43
CA PHE A 181 -12.44 0.08 5.84
C PHE A 181 -12.65 1.18 4.79
N PHE A 182 -11.58 1.82 4.34
CA PHE A 182 -11.65 2.87 3.33
C PHE A 182 -12.03 2.31 1.96
N LEU A 183 -11.56 1.11 1.62
CA LEU A 183 -11.96 0.42 0.39
C LEU A 183 -13.48 0.10 0.38
N ASP A 184 -14.05 -0.39 1.48
CA ASP A 184 -15.49 -0.64 1.59
C ASP A 184 -16.31 0.63 1.33
N ILE A 185 -15.89 1.75 1.92
CA ILE A 185 -16.55 3.04 1.73
C ILE A 185 -16.36 3.52 0.28
N LEU A 186 -15.15 3.41 -0.27
CA LEU A 186 -14.87 3.75 -1.67
C LEU A 186 -15.80 3.00 -2.61
N LEU A 187 -15.90 1.67 -2.48
CA LEU A 187 -16.71 0.85 -3.37
C LEU A 187 -18.21 1.17 -3.26
N LYS A 188 -18.70 1.53 -2.07
CA LYS A 188 -20.11 1.85 -1.84
C LYS A 188 -20.50 3.27 -2.25
N THR A 189 -19.61 4.23 -2.06
CA THR A 189 -19.90 5.66 -2.25
C THR A 189 -19.29 6.22 -3.52
N LYS A 190 -18.31 5.52 -4.12
CA LYS A 190 -17.43 6.01 -5.19
C LYS A 190 -16.70 7.32 -4.82
N GLN A 191 -16.54 7.59 -3.52
CA GLN A 191 -15.86 8.78 -3.04
C GLN A 191 -14.34 8.59 -3.05
N GLN A 192 -13.69 9.22 -4.02
CA GLN A 192 -12.28 9.07 -4.37
C GLN A 192 -11.30 9.59 -3.32
N VAL A 193 -11.76 10.42 -2.39
CA VAL A 193 -10.95 10.74 -1.20
C VAL A 193 -10.62 9.46 -0.41
N MET A 194 -11.54 8.49 -0.35
CA MET A 194 -11.32 7.20 0.33
C MET A 194 -10.25 6.36 -0.38
N HIS A 195 -10.11 6.48 -1.70
CA HIS A 195 -9.04 5.81 -2.43
C HIS A 195 -7.66 6.30 -1.96
N GLY A 196 -7.44 7.62 -1.88
CA GLY A 196 -6.19 8.15 -1.36
C GLY A 196 -5.90 7.70 0.07
N PHE A 197 -6.94 7.54 0.92
CA PHE A 197 -6.77 6.94 2.24
C PHE A 197 -6.36 5.47 2.17
N THR A 198 -7.05 4.65 1.38
CA THR A 198 -6.73 3.22 1.17
C THR A 198 -5.29 3.03 0.71
N THR A 199 -4.85 3.81 -0.28
CA THR A 199 -3.49 3.76 -0.82
C THR A 199 -2.47 4.20 0.23
N LEU A 200 -2.68 5.34 0.90
CA LEU A 200 -1.73 5.86 1.88
C LEU A 200 -1.52 4.93 3.07
N VAL A 201 -2.60 4.41 3.66
CA VAL A 201 -2.50 3.57 4.86
C VAL A 201 -1.82 2.24 4.57
N ASN A 202 -1.88 1.75 3.33
CA ASN A 202 -1.19 0.54 2.92
C ASN A 202 0.35 0.66 3.09
N ALA A 203 0.91 1.85 2.89
CA ALA A 203 2.34 2.12 3.08
C ALA A 203 2.78 2.21 4.56
N PHE A 204 1.85 2.41 5.50
CA PHE A 204 2.22 2.54 6.92
C PHE A 204 2.79 1.25 7.52
N SER A 205 2.50 0.09 6.94
CA SER A 205 3.13 -1.19 7.30
C SER A 205 4.65 -1.15 7.11
N VAL A 206 5.12 -0.58 6.00
CA VAL A 206 6.54 -0.39 5.70
C VAL A 206 7.16 0.66 6.62
N VAL A 207 6.44 1.77 6.88
CA VAL A 207 6.90 2.79 7.85
C VAL A 207 7.09 2.18 9.24
N ALA A 208 6.16 1.32 9.68
CA ALA A 208 6.26 0.62 10.95
C ALA A 208 7.47 -0.33 11.01
N LEU A 209 7.75 -1.06 9.93
CA LEU A 209 8.97 -1.87 9.81
C LEU A 209 10.23 -1.00 9.92
N CYS A 210 10.29 0.12 9.20
CA CYS A 210 11.42 1.06 9.29
C CYS A 210 11.62 1.58 10.72
N ALA A 211 10.53 1.99 11.40
CA ALA A 211 10.59 2.45 12.78
C ALA A 211 11.11 1.34 13.73
N ALA A 212 10.64 0.10 13.55
CA ALA A 212 11.15 -1.04 14.30
C ALA A 212 12.65 -1.24 14.11
N ILE A 213 13.15 -1.21 12.87
CA ILE A 213 14.59 -1.35 12.60
C ILE A 213 15.39 -0.24 13.28
N ILE A 214 14.98 1.01 13.11
CA ILE A 214 15.66 2.17 13.70
C ILE A 214 15.69 2.05 15.22
N TRP A 215 14.56 1.73 15.86
CA TRP A 215 14.51 1.64 17.32
C TRP A 215 15.33 0.47 17.85
N ALA A 216 15.22 -0.71 17.23
CA ALA A 216 15.97 -1.88 17.65
C ALA A 216 17.49 -1.68 17.49
N ALA A 217 17.94 -1.09 16.38
CA ALA A 217 19.36 -0.83 16.12
C ALA A 217 19.97 0.23 17.05
N ASN A 218 19.16 1.12 17.62
CA ASN A 218 19.60 2.16 18.56
C ASN A 218 19.30 1.81 20.03
N ASP A 219 18.90 0.57 20.33
CA ASP A 219 18.46 0.14 21.67
C ASP A 219 17.37 1.07 22.28
N ALA A 220 16.54 1.64 21.42
CA ALA A 220 15.44 2.50 21.83
C ALA A 220 14.24 1.65 22.23
N LYS A 221 13.58 2.03 23.32
CA LYS A 221 12.37 1.35 23.82
C LYS A 221 11.21 1.32 22.82
N GLY A 222 11.22 2.19 21.81
CA GLY A 222 10.22 2.25 20.76
C GLY A 222 8.78 2.37 21.28
N MET A 223 7.85 1.69 20.62
CA MET A 223 6.43 1.65 20.98
C MET A 223 6.12 0.42 21.85
N SER A 224 5.66 0.65 23.07
CA SER A 224 5.22 -0.44 23.95
C SER A 224 3.88 -1.06 23.52
N TRP A 225 3.62 -2.30 23.94
CA TRP A 225 2.34 -2.98 23.69
C TRP A 225 1.11 -2.19 24.15
N PRO A 226 1.04 -1.62 25.37
CA PRO A 226 -0.11 -0.83 25.79
C PRO A 226 -0.35 0.40 24.90
N VAL A 227 0.73 1.05 24.44
CA VAL A 227 0.63 2.21 23.53
C VAL A 227 0.10 1.77 22.17
N LEU A 228 0.63 0.69 21.59
CA LEU A 228 0.16 0.15 20.32
C LEU A 228 -1.32 -0.24 20.38
N ILE A 229 -1.73 -0.96 21.43
CA ILE A 229 -3.11 -1.39 21.64
C ILE A 229 -4.01 -0.16 21.83
N GLY A 230 -3.60 0.82 22.62
CA GLY A 230 -4.34 2.06 22.82
C GLY A 230 -4.57 2.82 21.50
N ILE A 231 -3.53 2.98 20.69
CA ILE A 231 -3.63 3.59 19.36
C ILE A 231 -4.57 2.79 18.46
N ALA A 232 -4.43 1.45 18.43
CA ALA A 232 -5.28 0.58 17.61
C ALA A 232 -6.76 0.71 18.01
N VAL A 233 -7.09 0.70 19.31
CA VAL A 233 -8.45 0.86 19.80
C VAL A 233 -9.03 2.22 19.42
N VAL A 234 -8.26 3.30 19.58
CA VAL A 234 -8.70 4.65 19.21
C VAL A 234 -8.95 4.76 17.71
N ILE A 235 -8.04 4.24 16.87
CA ILE A 235 -8.19 4.27 15.41
C ILE A 235 -9.40 3.43 14.98
N VAL A 236 -9.47 2.17 15.40
CA VAL A 236 -10.55 1.25 15.01
C VAL A 236 -11.90 1.79 15.51
N GLY A 237 -11.99 2.17 16.80
CA GLY A 237 -13.21 2.72 17.38
C GLY A 237 -13.64 4.03 16.71
N GLY A 238 -12.69 4.93 16.44
CA GLY A 238 -12.95 6.19 15.74
C GLY A 238 -13.48 5.98 14.32
N LEU A 239 -12.84 5.11 13.55
CA LEU A 239 -13.29 4.78 12.18
C LEU A 239 -14.67 4.13 12.18
N LEU A 240 -14.92 3.16 13.07
CA LEU A 240 -16.24 2.56 13.21
C LEU A 240 -17.31 3.59 13.59
N GLY A 241 -17.00 4.54 14.47
CA GLY A 241 -17.89 5.64 14.84
C GLY A 241 -18.16 6.61 13.69
N LEU A 242 -17.18 6.88 12.82
CA LEU A 242 -17.32 7.73 11.64
C LEU A 242 -18.04 7.03 10.48
N ARG A 243 -18.04 5.69 10.44
CA ARG A 243 -18.60 4.90 9.33
C ARG A 243 -20.00 5.33 8.87
N PRO A 244 -20.99 5.57 9.76
CA PRO A 244 -22.34 5.97 9.33
C PRO A 244 -22.38 7.33 8.62
N GLN A 245 -21.44 8.23 8.92
CA GLN A 245 -21.33 9.53 8.26
C GLN A 245 -20.59 9.40 6.94
N LEU A 246 -19.50 8.63 6.90
CA LEU A 246 -18.70 8.41 5.69
C LEU A 246 -19.51 7.70 4.59
N LEU A 247 -20.39 6.77 4.95
CA LEU A 247 -21.28 6.10 3.99
C LEU A 247 -22.35 7.02 3.38
N LYS A 248 -22.55 8.23 3.92
CA LYS A 248 -23.46 9.25 3.37
C LYS A 248 -22.77 10.23 2.43
N LEU A 249 -21.45 10.11 2.25
CA LEU A 249 -20.72 10.98 1.34
C LEU A 249 -21.24 10.78 -0.09
N PRO A 250 -21.47 11.87 -0.84
CA PRO A 250 -21.85 11.76 -2.24
C PRO A 250 -20.69 11.18 -3.06
N GLU A 251 -21.02 10.61 -4.22
CA GLU A 251 -20.03 10.23 -5.23
C GLU A 251 -19.16 11.44 -5.62
N THR A 252 -17.87 11.22 -5.84
CA THR A 252 -16.99 12.29 -6.34
C THR A 252 -17.49 12.71 -7.72
N PRO A 253 -17.82 14.00 -7.94
CA PRO A 253 -18.24 14.45 -9.25
C PRO A 253 -17.08 14.31 -10.23
N ARG A 254 -17.35 13.96 -11.48
CA ARG A 254 -16.34 14.02 -12.53
C ARG A 254 -15.92 15.48 -12.75
N ALA A 255 -14.66 15.70 -13.10
CA ALA A 255 -14.22 17.01 -13.59
C ALA A 255 -15.12 17.41 -14.77
N LYS A 256 -15.72 18.60 -14.73
CA LYS A 256 -16.50 19.10 -15.86
C LYS A 256 -15.57 19.22 -17.07
N GLU A 257 -16.01 18.80 -18.25
CA GLU A 257 -15.35 19.24 -19.48
C GLU A 257 -15.26 20.76 -19.45
N PRO A 258 -14.08 21.36 -19.67
CA PRO A 258 -14.01 22.79 -19.88
C PRO A 258 -14.89 23.08 -21.09
N ASN A 259 -15.87 23.98 -20.93
CA ASN A 259 -16.79 24.40 -21.99
C ASN A 259 -16.06 24.48 -23.33
N PRO A 260 -16.61 23.91 -24.42
CA PRO A 260 -16.10 24.18 -25.74
C PRO A 260 -16.34 25.67 -26.02
N SER A 261 -15.32 26.49 -25.78
CA SER A 261 -15.22 27.87 -26.27
C SER A 261 -14.50 27.87 -27.60
#